data_AF-A0A0Q8BPS9-F1
#
_entry.id   AF-A0A0Q8BPS9-F1
#
_cell.length_a   1.000
_cell.length_b   1.000
_cell.length_c   1.000
_cell.angle_alpha   90.00
_cell.angle_beta   90.00
_cell.angle_gamma   90.00
#
_symmetry.space_group_name_H-M   'P 1'
#
loop_
_entity.id
_entity.type
_entity.pdbx_description
1 polymer ?
#
loop_
_entity_poly.entity_id
_entity_poly.type
_entity_poly.pdbx_seq_one_letter_code
_entity_poly.pdbx_strand_id
1 'polypeptide(L)'
;MLDLAKSLKGINDATVRNTVAIELTEKIIAAHAAQAALISKVADLEKELVRFETWEAEKQRYDLHEIKKGRFTRRLKESVEGSEPPHHICAQCYNRGVKSILQSKVSEVGRNTLLVCGECKTELNLSLAV
;
A
#
# COMPACT_ATOMS: atom_id res chain seq x y z
N MET A 1 4.92 -45.37 56.98
CA MET A 1 5.93 -44.91 55.98
C MET A 1 5.48 -45.09 54.52
N LEU A 2 4.75 -46.15 54.15
CA LEU A 2 4.30 -46.35 52.76
C LEU A 2 3.39 -45.23 52.19
N ASP A 3 2.50 -44.63 52.99
CA ASP A 3 1.61 -43.56 52.51
C ASP A 3 2.31 -42.24 52.19
N LEU A 4 3.38 -41.91 52.94
CA LEU A 4 4.21 -40.73 52.64
C LEU A 4 4.90 -40.85 51.29
N ALA A 5 5.43 -42.04 50.96
CA ALA A 5 6.08 -42.29 49.68
C ALA A 5 5.11 -42.17 48.50
N LYS A 6 3.86 -42.66 48.65
CA LYS A 6 2.81 -42.50 47.64
C LYS A 6 2.40 -41.04 47.45
N SER A 7 2.27 -40.30 48.55
CA SER A 7 1.93 -38.86 48.51
C SER A 7 3.00 -38.05 47.79
N LEU A 8 4.29 -38.28 48.11
CA LEU A 8 5.41 -37.61 47.44
C LEU A 8 5.48 -37.91 45.93
N LYS A 9 5.20 -39.16 45.53
CA LYS A 9 5.13 -39.54 44.12
C LYS A 9 3.98 -38.82 43.39
N GLY A 10 2.80 -38.74 44.00
CA GLY A 10 1.66 -38.02 43.43
C GLY A 10 1.92 -36.52 43.24
N ILE A 11 2.64 -35.90 44.18
CA ILE A 11 3.07 -34.50 44.07
C ILE A 11 4.03 -34.33 42.89
N ASN A 12 5.04 -35.20 42.77
CA ASN A 12 5.99 -35.16 41.65
C ASN A 12 5.31 -35.34 40.28
N ASP A 13 4.39 -36.30 40.17
CA ASP A 13 3.65 -36.56 38.93
C ASP A 13 2.77 -35.35 38.55
N ALA A 14 2.17 -34.67 39.53
CA ALA A 14 1.43 -33.43 39.30
C ALA A 14 2.35 -32.28 38.87
N THR A 15 3.53 -32.14 39.48
CA THR A 15 4.52 -31.13 39.08
C THR A 15 4.99 -31.35 37.64
N VAL A 16 5.34 -32.58 37.26
CA VAL A 16 5.77 -32.92 35.90
C VAL A 16 4.66 -32.61 34.89
N ARG A 17 3.41 -32.98 35.18
CA ARG A 17 2.27 -32.66 34.30
C ARG A 17 2.07 -31.15 34.15
N ASN A 18 2.18 -30.40 35.24
CA ASN A 18 2.03 -28.95 35.20
C ASN A 18 3.15 -28.29 34.38
N THR A 19 4.40 -28.75 34.52
CA THR A 19 5.52 -28.26 33.70
C THR A 19 5.27 -28.51 32.21
N VAL A 20 4.88 -29.72 31.82
CA VAL A 20 4.57 -30.05 30.42
C VAL A 20 3.37 -29.24 29.91
N ALA A 21 2.35 -29.02 30.74
CA ALA A 21 1.20 -28.20 30.38
C ALA A 21 1.56 -26.73 30.16
N ILE A 22 2.47 -26.18 30.97
CA ILE A 22 2.99 -24.81 30.81
C ILE A 22 3.78 -24.72 29.50
N GLU A 23 4.73 -25.63 29.25
CA GLU A 23 5.51 -25.65 28.01
C GLU A 23 4.62 -25.76 26.76
N LEU A 24 3.57 -26.60 26.83
CA LEU A 24 2.61 -26.72 25.74
C LEU A 24 1.81 -25.41 25.55
N THR A 25 1.39 -24.78 26.65
CA THR A 25 0.66 -23.51 26.61
C THR A 25 1.51 -22.40 26.00
N GLU A 26 2.80 -22.32 26.36
CA GLU A 26 3.75 -21.38 25.76
C GLU A 26 3.87 -21.59 24.25
N LYS A 27 3.99 -22.85 23.80
CA LYS A 27 4.03 -23.18 22.36
C LYS A 27 2.73 -22.80 21.65
N ILE A 28 1.57 -23.04 22.27
CA ILE A 28 0.27 -22.67 21.73
C ILE A 28 0.14 -21.16 21.59
N ILE A 29 0.53 -20.40 22.62
CA ILE A 29 0.52 -18.93 22.58
C ILE A 29 1.44 -18.41 21.48
N ALA A 30 2.66 -18.94 21.37
CA ALA A 30 3.61 -18.57 20.32
C ALA A 30 3.05 -18.87 18.92
N ALA A 31 2.43 -20.05 18.73
CA ALA A 31 1.81 -20.42 17.47
C ALA A 31 0.63 -19.49 17.10
N HIS A 32 -0.23 -19.14 18.07
CA HIS A 32 -1.33 -18.22 17.84
C HIS A 32 -0.84 -16.80 17.50
N ALA A 33 0.21 -16.31 18.17
CA ALA A 33 0.81 -15.02 17.85
C ALA A 33 1.38 -15.00 16.42
N ALA A 34 2.10 -16.06 16.03
CA ALA A 34 2.62 -16.20 14.67
C ALA A 34 1.49 -16.29 13.63
N GLN A 35 0.43 -17.06 13.92
CA GLN A 35 -0.73 -17.19 13.06
C GLN A 35 -1.43 -15.84 12.84
N ALA A 36 -1.65 -15.07 13.92
CA ALA A 36 -2.27 -13.75 13.83
C ALA A 36 -1.43 -12.78 12.98
N ALA A 37 -0.10 -12.78 13.16
CA ALA A 37 0.81 -11.98 12.35
C ALA A 37 0.77 -12.37 10.86
N LEU A 38 0.71 -13.68 10.56
CA LEU A 38 0.60 -14.17 9.19
C LEU A 38 -0.74 -13.78 8.56
N ILE A 39 -1.86 -13.90 9.28
CA ILE A 39 -3.18 -13.49 8.79
C ILE A 39 -3.18 -12.00 8.45
N SER A 40 -2.64 -11.14 9.33
CA SER A 40 -2.51 -9.70 9.05
C SER A 40 -1.69 -9.45 7.79
N LYS A 41 -0.55 -10.13 7.65
CA LYS A 41 0.33 -9.96 6.49
C LYS A 41 -0.33 -10.43 5.19
N VAL A 42 -1.07 -11.54 5.21
CA VAL A 42 -1.84 -12.01 4.04
C VAL A 42 -2.88 -10.97 3.64
N ALA A 43 -3.66 -10.46 4.61
CA ALA A 43 -4.66 -9.44 4.33
C ALA A 43 -4.05 -8.15 3.75
N ASP A 44 -2.87 -7.74 4.21
CA ASP A 44 -2.18 -6.57 3.67
C ASP A 44 -1.65 -6.83 2.26
N LEU A 45 -1.07 -8.01 1.99
CA LEU A 45 -0.60 -8.39 0.66
C LEU A 45 -1.75 -8.52 -0.34
N GLU A 46 -2.90 -9.05 0.07
CA GLU A 46 -4.10 -9.12 -0.76
C GLU A 46 -4.60 -7.72 -1.14
N LYS A 47 -4.61 -6.77 -0.20
CA LYS A 47 -4.94 -5.37 -0.50
C LYS A 47 -3.96 -4.74 -1.49
N GLU A 48 -2.66 -5.01 -1.33
CA GLU A 48 -1.65 -4.52 -2.26
C GLU A 48 -1.82 -5.11 -3.66
N LEU A 49 -2.12 -6.41 -3.76
CA LEU A 49 -2.38 -7.09 -5.02
C LEU A 49 -3.54 -6.43 -5.76
N VAL A 50 -4.69 -6.25 -5.09
CA VAL A 50 -5.87 -5.60 -5.68
C VAL A 50 -5.55 -4.17 -6.12
N ARG A 51 -4.78 -3.41 -5.31
CA ARG A 51 -4.31 -2.07 -5.69
C ARG A 51 -3.48 -2.10 -6.97
N PHE A 52 -2.54 -3.05 -7.09
CA PHE A 52 -1.70 -3.18 -8.28
C PHE A 52 -2.50 -3.60 -9.50
N GLU A 53 -3.39 -4.59 -9.40
CA GLU A 53 -4.26 -5.01 -10.50
C GLU A 53 -5.16 -3.87 -11.00
N THR A 54 -5.76 -3.12 -10.06
CA THR A 54 -6.59 -1.95 -10.38
C THR A 54 -5.77 -0.89 -11.12
N TRP A 55 -4.55 -0.62 -10.64
CA TRP A 55 -3.66 0.32 -11.31
C TRP A 55 -3.22 -0.15 -12.69
N GLU A 56 -2.87 -1.43 -12.84
CA GLU A 56 -2.45 -2.02 -14.12
C GLU A 56 -3.54 -1.94 -15.18
N ALA A 57 -4.81 -2.06 -14.78
CA ALA A 57 -5.95 -1.83 -15.67
C ALA A 57 -6.11 -0.34 -16.02
N GLU A 58 -6.11 0.53 -15.00
CA GLU A 58 -6.30 1.98 -15.18
C GLU A 58 -5.20 2.60 -16.03
N LYS A 59 -3.94 2.19 -15.86
CA LYS A 59 -2.79 2.79 -16.55
C LYS A 59 -2.84 2.61 -18.08
N GLN A 60 -3.54 1.58 -18.57
CA GLN A 60 -3.71 1.32 -20.01
C GLN A 60 -4.55 2.39 -20.69
N ARG A 61 -5.31 3.16 -19.91
CA ARG A 61 -6.16 4.24 -20.40
C ARG A 61 -5.38 5.52 -20.70
N TYR A 62 -4.10 5.59 -20.35
CA TYR A 62 -3.30 6.80 -20.46
C TYR A 62 -2.07 6.61 -21.35
N ASP A 63 -1.75 7.63 -22.15
CA ASP A 63 -0.53 7.70 -22.96
C ASP A 63 0.42 8.80 -22.51
N LEU A 64 1.71 8.64 -22.82
CA LEU A 64 2.67 9.71 -22.65
C LEU A 64 2.30 10.87 -23.58
N HIS A 65 2.17 12.06 -23.00
CA HIS A 65 1.83 13.26 -23.76
C HIS A 65 2.75 14.42 -23.35
N GLU A 66 3.42 14.98 -24.34
CA GLU A 66 4.21 16.20 -24.20
C GLU A 66 3.28 17.41 -24.33
N ILE A 67 2.81 17.93 -23.19
CA ILE A 67 1.87 19.07 -23.16
C ILE A 67 2.55 20.38 -23.59
N LYS A 68 3.85 20.45 -23.38
CA LYS A 68 4.72 21.55 -23.83
C LYS A 68 6.13 21.01 -23.99
N LYS A 69 6.98 21.66 -24.79
CA LYS A 69 8.38 21.27 -25.00
C LYS A 69 9.08 20.95 -23.67
N GLY A 70 9.52 19.70 -23.51
CA GLY A 70 10.17 19.15 -22.32
C GLY A 70 9.26 18.90 -21.11
N ARG A 71 7.94 19.05 -21.24
CA ARG A 71 6.95 18.84 -20.18
C ARG A 71 6.06 17.65 -20.52
N PHE A 72 6.34 16.53 -19.86
CA PHE A 72 5.64 15.28 -20.07
C PHE A 72 4.61 15.01 -18.99
N THR A 73 3.45 14.54 -19.42
CA THR A 73 2.31 14.15 -18.60
C THR A 73 1.76 12.83 -19.12
N ARG A 74 0.79 12.25 -18.42
CA ARG A 74 0.01 11.13 -18.95
C ARG A 74 -1.39 11.64 -19.24
N ARG A 75 -1.84 11.57 -20.49
CA ARG A 75 -3.17 12.05 -20.91
C ARG A 75 -4.08 10.87 -21.13
N LEU A 76 -5.34 11.00 -20.72
CA LEU A 76 -6.38 10.02 -21.02
C LEU A 76 -6.50 9.85 -22.54
N LYS A 77 -6.52 8.60 -23.02
CA LYS A 77 -6.69 8.29 -24.45
C LYS A 77 -8.09 8.67 -24.88
N GLU A 78 -8.20 9.37 -26.02
CA GLU A 78 -9.50 9.79 -26.58
C GLU A 78 -10.40 8.57 -26.89
N SER A 79 -9.81 7.42 -27.25
CA SER A 79 -10.56 6.19 -27.56
C SER A 79 -11.22 5.52 -26.34
N VAL A 80 -10.86 5.91 -25.12
CA VAL A 80 -11.38 5.32 -23.86
C VAL A 80 -11.85 6.38 -22.86
N GLU A 81 -12.08 7.60 -23.36
CA GLU A 81 -12.48 8.77 -22.57
C GLU A 81 -13.83 8.56 -21.87
N GLY A 82 -14.75 7.85 -22.54
CA GLY A 82 -16.04 7.47 -21.96
C GLY A 82 -16.81 8.72 -21.50
N SER A 83 -17.08 8.82 -20.20
CA SER A 83 -17.72 9.98 -19.57
C SER A 83 -16.75 10.88 -18.78
N GLU A 84 -15.47 10.54 -18.71
CA GLU A 84 -14.48 11.36 -18.01
C GLU A 84 -14.06 12.53 -18.90
N PRO A 85 -13.93 13.76 -18.36
CA PRO A 85 -13.43 14.88 -19.15
C PRO A 85 -11.95 14.67 -19.52
N PRO A 86 -11.48 15.26 -20.63
CA PRO A 86 -10.07 15.22 -20.99
C PRO A 86 -9.20 15.79 -19.87
N HIS A 87 -8.26 14.98 -19.37
CA HIS A 87 -7.40 15.39 -18.27
C HIS A 87 -6.00 14.78 -18.35
N HIS A 88 -5.08 15.42 -17.63
CA HIS A 88 -3.70 15.00 -17.49
C HIS A 88 -3.43 14.53 -16.06
N ILE A 89 -2.69 13.43 -15.95
CA ILE A 89 -2.16 12.94 -14.68
C ILE A 89 -0.64 13.07 -14.64
N CYS A 90 -0.10 13.13 -13.43
CA CYS A 90 1.33 13.27 -13.20
C CYS A 90 2.10 12.03 -13.71
N ALA A 91 3.10 12.24 -14.57
CA ALA A 91 3.94 11.16 -15.09
C ALA A 91 4.75 10.44 -13.99
N GLN A 92 5.20 11.17 -12.97
CA GLN A 92 5.91 10.58 -11.83
C GLN A 92 4.99 9.72 -10.95
N CYS A 93 3.77 10.19 -10.66
CA CYS A 93 2.80 9.38 -9.91
C CYS A 93 2.32 8.17 -10.69
N TYR A 94 2.15 8.30 -12.01
CA TYR A 94 1.86 7.18 -12.90
C TYR A 94 2.91 6.07 -12.78
N ASN A 95 4.20 6.43 -12.82
CA ASN A 95 5.26 5.42 -12.67
C ASN A 95 5.31 4.79 -11.26
N ARG A 96 4.68 5.41 -10.26
CA ARG A 96 4.59 4.90 -8.88
C ARG A 96 3.29 4.15 -8.59
N GLY A 97 2.42 3.95 -9.58
CA GLY A 97 1.17 3.24 -9.33
C GLY A 97 0.00 4.11 -8.86
N VAL A 98 0.06 5.43 -9.04
CA VAL A 98 -0.89 6.37 -8.44
C VAL A 98 -1.49 7.30 -9.50
N LYS A 99 -2.83 7.31 -9.60
CA LYS A 99 -3.59 8.29 -10.40
C LYS A 99 -3.60 9.62 -9.65
N SER A 100 -2.86 10.60 -10.14
CA SER A 100 -2.88 11.96 -9.61
C SER A 100 -3.16 12.97 -10.71
N ILE A 101 -4.38 13.50 -10.75
CA ILE A 101 -4.81 14.50 -11.72
C ILE A 101 -4.08 15.81 -11.44
N LEU A 102 -3.43 16.34 -12.47
CA LEU A 102 -2.73 17.61 -12.42
C LEU A 102 -3.74 18.76 -12.34
N GLN A 103 -3.58 19.62 -11.33
CA GLN A 103 -4.43 20.79 -11.13
C GLN A 103 -3.80 22.03 -11.74
N SER A 104 -4.60 22.83 -12.44
CA SER A 104 -4.14 24.10 -12.98
C SER A 104 -4.10 25.17 -11.88
N LYS A 105 -2.99 25.88 -11.77
CA LYS A 105 -2.81 27.04 -10.90
C LYS A 105 -2.25 28.19 -11.73
N VAL A 106 -2.85 29.37 -11.60
CA VAL A 106 -2.30 30.59 -12.17
C VAL A 106 -1.43 31.26 -11.11
N SER A 107 -0.16 31.52 -11.44
CA SER A 107 0.70 32.35 -10.60
C SER A 107 0.29 33.80 -10.73
N GLU A 108 0.02 34.47 -9.60
CA GLU A 108 -0.26 35.92 -9.53
C GLU A 108 0.91 36.74 -10.07
N VAL A 109 2.14 36.27 -9.86
CA VAL A 109 3.35 36.89 -10.39
C VAL A 109 3.61 36.34 -11.79
N GLY A 110 3.43 37.18 -12.81
CA GLY A 110 3.80 36.89 -14.20
C GLY A 110 2.77 36.15 -15.06
N ARG A 111 1.53 35.91 -14.57
CA ARG A 111 0.44 35.22 -15.31
C ARG A 111 0.87 33.86 -15.89
N ASN A 112 1.68 33.11 -15.15
CA ASN A 112 2.14 31.80 -15.58
C ASN A 112 1.12 30.72 -15.23
N THR A 113 0.80 29.84 -16.19
CA THR A 113 -0.01 28.66 -15.93
C THR A 113 0.88 27.52 -15.46
N LEU A 114 0.62 27.01 -14.26
CA LEU A 114 1.30 25.88 -13.66
C LEU A 114 0.33 24.69 -13.58
N LEU A 115 0.83 23.50 -13.89
CA LEU A 115 0.17 22.26 -13.50
C LEU A 115 0.84 21.69 -12.26
N VAL A 116 0.08 21.47 -11.20
CA VAL A 116 0.58 21.01 -9.91
C VAL A 116 -0.01 19.66 -9.58
N CYS A 117 0.85 18.71 -9.17
CA CYS A 117 0.42 17.42 -8.67
C CYS A 117 0.10 17.50 -7.17
N GLY A 118 -1.10 17.08 -6.77
CA GLY A 118 -1.50 17.03 -5.36
C GLY A 118 -0.70 16.02 -4.54
N GLU A 119 -0.22 14.94 -5.17
CA GLU A 119 0.47 13.82 -4.52
C GLU A 119 1.97 14.09 -4.33
N CYS A 120 2.75 14.24 -5.40
CA CYS A 120 4.20 14.46 -5.31
C CYS A 120 4.65 15.92 -5.32
N LYS A 121 3.71 16.86 -5.44
CA LYS A 121 4.01 18.31 -5.54
C LYS A 121 4.85 18.71 -6.76
N THR A 122 4.95 17.85 -7.79
CA THR A 122 5.58 18.22 -9.06
C THR A 122 4.84 19.40 -9.69
N GLU A 123 5.60 20.39 -10.16
CA GLU A 123 5.08 21.58 -10.84
C GLU A 123 5.58 21.66 -12.29
N LEU A 124 4.65 21.78 -13.23
CA LEU A 124 4.93 21.98 -14.65
C LEU A 124 4.48 23.38 -15.05
N ASN A 125 5.44 24.29 -15.19
CA ASN A 125 5.24 25.59 -15.80
C ASN A 125 5.00 25.44 -17.30
N LEU A 126 3.81 25.88 -17.73
CA LEU A 126 3.35 25.87 -19.11
C LEU A 126 3.56 27.22 -19.80
N SER A 127 4.21 28.20 -19.18
CA SER A 127 4.60 29.46 -19.82
C SER A 127 5.74 29.24 -20.81
N LEU A 128 5.86 30.12 -21.81
CA LEU A 128 6.89 29.98 -22.85
C LEU A 128 8.27 29.98 -22.17
N ALA A 129 9.08 28.97 -22.49
CA ALA A 129 10.51 29.08 -22.27
C ALA A 129 10.98 30.19 -23.21
N VAL A 130 11.35 31.33 -22.64
CA VAL A 130 12.05 32.41 -23.35
C VAL A 130 13.39 31.87 -23.82
#